data_AF-A0A7C9PTI4-F1
#
_entry.id   AF-A0A7C9PTI4-F1
#
_cell.length_a   1.000
_cell.length_b   1.000
_cell.length_c   1.000
_cell.angle_alpha   90.00
_cell.angle_beta   90.00
_cell.angle_gamma   90.00
#
_symmetry.space_group_name_H-M   'P 1'
#
loop_
_entity.id
_entity.type
_entity.pdbx_description
1 polymer ?
#
loop_
_entity_poly.entity_id
_entity_poly.type
_entity_poly.pdbx_seq_one_letter_code
_entity_poly.pdbx_strand_id
1 'polypeptide(L)'
;MEDSSAYGEKQFGEDSALVMEDSSAYGQEQFGEKQFGQDSALVMEDSSAYGEKQFGEDSGQTDLEKKSTRNLPRDNQKENRLSLAMGLPDRCHRRRPDWVKVAVNGRLVRSPELEQVAIGAFGRTLPRDRYPLCFLDLKVTADQIDWNRHPAKEEIYLQNLSWWQEKIKEAIALALRLNAEAAPAAAQDRIVGLLKASEEKGSYRFGRSQQEKASNPLQLRAIAQLHNTYILAEHPSGVWLVEQHIAHERILYEQLQASWQLVPLEAPAILANLSKAQLEQLERLELDTSEFGDRLWAVRSAPELLVEREDCTDALYELSLAGDLEAAQVATACRSAIRNGTPLTLPEMQDILDRWQQTSNPRTCPHGRPIYLPLEETDLARFFRRHWVIGKSHGI
;
A
#
# COMPACT_ATOMS: atom_id res chain seq x y z
N MET A 1 -54.65 3.08 22.81
CA MET A 1 -55.03 3.96 23.91
C MET A 1 -53.77 4.70 24.34
N GLU A 2 -53.19 5.55 23.46
CA GLU A 2 -53.77 6.80 22.90
C GLU A 2 -53.89 7.86 24.00
N ASP A 3 -53.55 9.14 23.82
CA ASP A 3 -53.13 9.95 22.66
C ASP A 3 -52.08 11.00 23.18
N SER A 4 -51.15 11.58 22.42
CA SER A 4 -51.27 12.77 21.53
C SER A 4 -52.13 13.93 22.11
N SER A 5 -51.93 15.22 21.81
CA SER A 5 -50.93 15.98 21.02
C SER A 5 -51.11 17.50 21.30
N ALA A 6 -50.08 18.32 21.02
CA ALA A 6 -50.17 19.75 20.64
C ALA A 6 -48.74 20.26 20.29
N TYR A 7 -48.32 20.66 19.08
CA TYR A 7 -48.80 21.55 17.99
C TYR A 7 -48.42 23.04 18.11
N GLY A 8 -47.91 23.58 16.98
CA GLY A 8 -47.47 24.97 16.75
C GLY A 8 -46.16 24.98 15.93
N GLU A 9 -46.18 24.86 14.59
CA GLU A 9 -46.22 25.97 13.60
C GLU A 9 -45.01 26.94 13.71
N LYS A 10 -44.29 27.39 12.67
CA LYS A 10 -44.41 27.38 11.18
C LYS A 10 -43.02 27.77 10.61
N GLN A 11 -42.64 27.67 9.32
CA GLN A 11 -43.29 27.32 8.05
C GLN A 11 -42.21 26.82 7.04
N PHE A 12 -42.61 26.37 5.84
CA PHE A 12 -41.76 26.23 4.64
C PHE A 12 -42.49 26.78 3.40
N GLY A 13 -41.75 27.21 2.38
CA GLY A 13 -42.30 27.70 1.12
C GLY A 13 -42.05 26.74 -0.05
N GLU A 14 -43.12 26.45 -0.78
CA GLU A 14 -43.16 25.91 -2.16
C GLU A 14 -42.37 26.83 -3.13
N ASP A 15 -41.96 26.48 -4.35
CA ASP A 15 -42.24 25.36 -5.27
C ASP A 15 -40.98 25.18 -6.18
N SER A 16 -40.72 24.11 -6.93
CA SER A 16 -41.57 23.59 -8.00
C SER A 16 -41.22 22.15 -8.35
N ALA A 17 -42.23 21.29 -8.49
CA ALA A 17 -42.08 19.93 -8.97
C ALA A 17 -42.16 19.81 -10.51
N LEU A 18 -41.63 18.71 -11.05
CA LEU A 18 -42.11 18.16 -12.32
C LEU A 18 -41.91 16.64 -12.33
N VAL A 19 -43.02 15.92 -12.18
CA VAL A 19 -43.13 14.46 -12.32
C VAL A 19 -44.02 14.19 -13.53
N MET A 20 -43.65 13.21 -14.37
CA MET A 20 -44.58 12.51 -15.26
C MET A 20 -44.22 11.02 -15.30
N GLU A 21 -45.24 10.18 -15.38
CA GLU A 21 -45.17 8.73 -15.17
C GLU A 21 -45.05 7.91 -16.48
N ASP A 22 -44.50 6.70 -16.32
CA ASP A 22 -44.57 5.47 -17.12
C ASP A 22 -45.06 5.48 -18.59
N SER A 23 -44.25 4.83 -19.45
CA SER A 23 -44.68 3.56 -20.09
C SER A 23 -43.52 2.79 -20.75
N SER A 24 -43.73 1.47 -20.87
CA SER A 24 -42.79 0.42 -21.27
C SER A 24 -42.11 0.53 -22.65
N ALA A 25 -40.83 0.16 -22.74
CA ALA A 25 -40.24 -0.51 -23.91
C ALA A 25 -38.93 -1.28 -23.58
N TYR A 26 -38.66 -2.35 -24.34
CA TYR A 26 -37.42 -3.13 -24.29
C TYR A 26 -36.19 -2.35 -24.79
N GLY A 27 -35.00 -2.64 -24.23
CA GLY A 27 -33.77 -2.69 -25.04
C GLY A 27 -32.51 -2.00 -24.49
N GLN A 28 -31.43 -2.79 -24.44
CA GLN A 28 -30.01 -2.41 -24.38
C GLN A 28 -29.49 -1.70 -23.10
N GLU A 29 -28.85 -2.51 -22.25
CA GLU A 29 -27.90 -2.03 -21.24
C GLU A 29 -26.69 -1.40 -21.93
N GLN A 30 -26.59 -0.06 -21.91
CA GLN A 30 -25.34 0.62 -22.24
C GLN A 30 -24.42 0.58 -21.01
N PHE A 31 -23.29 -0.12 -21.14
CA PHE A 31 -22.21 -0.08 -20.17
C PHE A 31 -21.64 1.35 -20.11
N GLY A 32 -21.99 2.09 -19.06
CA GLY A 32 -21.38 3.38 -18.79
C GLY A 32 -19.89 3.23 -18.50
N GLU A 33 -19.05 3.72 -19.41
CA GLU A 33 -17.61 3.84 -19.20
C GLU A 33 -17.34 4.79 -18.03
N LYS A 34 -17.15 4.23 -16.83
CA LYS A 34 -16.44 4.95 -15.77
C LYS A 34 -14.97 5.03 -16.18
N GLN A 35 -14.61 6.15 -16.82
CA GLN A 35 -13.22 6.52 -17.03
C GLN A 35 -12.51 6.58 -15.67
N PHE A 36 -11.67 5.58 -15.38
CA PHE A 36 -10.77 5.62 -14.25
C PHE A 36 -9.75 6.74 -14.48
N GLY A 37 -9.51 7.57 -13.47
CA GLY A 37 -8.52 8.64 -13.55
C GLY A 37 -7.12 8.10 -13.86
N GLN A 38 -6.34 8.87 -14.62
CA GLN A 38 -5.01 8.48 -15.10
C GLN A 38 -3.94 8.38 -13.98
N ASP A 39 -4.35 8.65 -12.73
CA ASP A 39 -3.54 8.75 -11.51
C ASP A 39 -3.56 7.45 -10.69
N SER A 40 -3.85 6.33 -11.34
CA SER A 40 -4.21 5.06 -10.71
C SER A 40 -3.08 4.03 -10.65
N ALA A 41 -2.00 4.23 -11.42
CA ALA A 41 -0.92 3.26 -11.55
C ALA A 41 0.48 3.86 -11.31
N LEU A 42 1.39 3.01 -10.82
CA LEU A 42 2.83 3.29 -10.74
C LEU A 42 3.59 2.34 -11.67
N VAL A 43 4.69 2.84 -12.25
CA VAL A 43 5.62 2.07 -13.08
C VAL A 43 7.03 2.18 -12.51
N MET A 44 7.67 1.05 -12.26
CA MET A 44 9.04 0.94 -11.77
C MET A 44 9.85 -0.02 -12.65
N GLU A 45 11.13 0.28 -12.87
CA GLU A 45 12.11 -0.63 -13.48
C GLU A 45 13.28 -0.84 -12.51
N ASP A 46 13.68 -2.09 -12.29
CA ASP A 46 14.92 -2.49 -11.58
C ASP A 46 15.80 -3.31 -12.53
N SER A 47 17.05 -2.88 -12.71
CA SER A 47 18.10 -3.57 -13.45
C SER A 47 19.19 -4.00 -12.49
N SER A 48 19.27 -5.29 -12.18
CA SER A 48 20.30 -5.85 -11.30
C SER A 48 21.05 -7.01 -11.96
N ALA A 49 22.37 -6.88 -12.02
CA ALA A 49 23.25 -7.89 -12.57
C ALA A 49 23.39 -9.08 -11.61
N TYR A 50 23.30 -10.30 -12.17
CA TYR A 50 23.56 -11.54 -11.42
C TYR A 50 25.07 -11.76 -11.30
N GLY A 51 25.60 -11.80 -10.08
CA GLY A 51 27.00 -12.04 -9.81
C GLY A 51 27.23 -13.36 -9.06
N GLU A 52 27.92 -14.31 -9.69
CA GLU A 52 28.41 -15.51 -9.00
C GLU A 52 29.47 -15.11 -7.96
N LYS A 53 29.17 -15.28 -6.67
CA LYS A 53 30.22 -15.36 -5.63
C LYS A 53 30.83 -16.75 -5.63
N GLN A 54 31.82 -16.97 -6.50
CA GLN A 54 32.68 -18.14 -6.39
C GLN A 54 33.55 -18.01 -5.13
N PHE A 55 33.40 -18.95 -4.20
CA PHE A 55 34.38 -19.16 -3.14
C PHE A 55 35.63 -19.80 -3.75
N GLY A 56 36.79 -19.17 -3.57
CA GLY A 56 38.09 -19.69 -3.99
C GLY A 56 39.14 -19.30 -2.94
N GLU A 57 39.96 -20.27 -2.54
CA GLU A 57 40.84 -20.18 -1.37
C GLU A 57 42.17 -19.43 -1.67
N ASP A 58 42.86 -19.09 -0.58
CA ASP A 58 44.06 -18.26 -0.51
C ASP A 58 45.32 -18.93 -1.11
N SER A 59 46.11 -18.18 -1.90
CA SER A 59 47.58 -18.35 -1.98
C SER A 59 48.30 -17.27 -2.83
N GLY A 60 48.89 -16.29 -2.14
CA GLY A 60 50.25 -15.75 -2.35
C GLY A 60 50.80 -15.29 -3.72
N GLN A 61 51.14 -13.98 -3.79
CA GLN A 61 52.33 -13.37 -4.45
C GLN A 61 52.51 -13.49 -6.00
N THR A 62 53.10 -12.54 -6.74
CA THR A 62 53.79 -11.25 -6.50
C THR A 62 53.55 -10.28 -7.69
N ASP A 63 53.81 -8.99 -7.51
CA ASP A 63 53.88 -7.98 -8.59
C ASP A 63 54.83 -8.35 -9.74
N LEU A 64 54.42 -8.10 -11.00
CA LEU A 64 55.24 -7.43 -12.05
C LEU A 64 54.46 -7.18 -13.37
N GLU A 65 54.84 -6.06 -14.02
CA GLU A 65 54.65 -5.71 -15.44
C GLU A 65 53.25 -5.41 -16.04
N LYS A 66 52.93 -4.10 -16.03
CA LYS A 66 52.05 -3.46 -17.04
C LYS A 66 52.70 -3.49 -18.43
N LYS A 67 52.12 -4.21 -19.40
CA LYS A 67 51.92 -3.78 -20.82
C LYS A 67 51.39 -4.92 -21.71
N SER A 68 50.11 -4.88 -22.08
CA SER A 68 49.57 -5.20 -23.43
C SER A 68 48.03 -5.34 -23.36
N THR A 69 47.32 -4.24 -23.10
CA THR A 69 45.86 -4.22 -23.18
C THR A 69 45.42 -4.12 -24.65
N ARG A 70 45.59 -5.20 -25.40
CA ARG A 70 44.88 -5.39 -26.68
C ARG A 70 43.42 -5.70 -26.39
N ASN A 71 42.53 -4.92 -27.00
CA ASN A 71 41.08 -5.01 -26.94
C ASN A 71 40.53 -6.45 -26.76
N LEU A 72 40.12 -6.77 -25.54
CA LEU A 72 39.04 -7.72 -25.32
C LEU A 72 37.73 -6.97 -25.62
N PRO A 73 36.78 -7.56 -26.38
CA PRO A 73 35.48 -6.93 -26.60
C PRO A 73 34.79 -6.75 -25.24
N ARG A 74 34.11 -5.61 -25.05
CA ARG A 74 33.30 -5.38 -23.85
C ARG A 74 32.24 -6.47 -23.78
N ASP A 75 32.28 -7.23 -22.69
CA ASP A 75 31.34 -8.32 -22.47
C ASP A 75 29.91 -7.75 -22.42
N ASN A 76 29.00 -8.40 -23.14
CA ASN A 76 27.66 -7.92 -23.35
C ASN A 76 26.81 -8.43 -22.19
N GLN A 77 26.92 -7.76 -21.03
CA GLN A 77 26.25 -8.18 -19.79
C GLN A 77 24.77 -8.44 -20.06
N LYS A 78 24.38 -9.72 -19.95
CA LYS A 78 23.01 -10.17 -20.13
C LYS A 78 22.21 -9.81 -18.87
N GLU A 79 21.83 -8.55 -18.76
CA GLU A 79 21.12 -8.06 -17.56
C GLU A 79 19.69 -8.61 -17.50
N ASN A 80 19.38 -9.25 -16.38
CA ASN A 80 17.99 -9.52 -15.98
C ASN A 80 17.37 -8.20 -15.52
N ARG A 81 16.11 -7.96 -15.90
CA ARG A 81 15.41 -6.71 -15.57
C ARG A 81 13.98 -7.01 -15.14
N LEU A 82 13.53 -6.37 -14.06
CA LEU A 82 12.14 -6.39 -13.62
C LEU A 82 11.48 -5.06 -13.97
N SER A 83 10.37 -5.11 -14.71
CA SER A 83 9.46 -3.98 -14.89
C SER A 83 8.15 -4.30 -14.18
N LEU A 84 7.69 -3.40 -13.32
CA LEU A 84 6.45 -3.51 -12.54
C LEU A 84 5.50 -2.39 -12.94
N ALA A 85 4.24 -2.74 -13.25
CA ALA A 85 3.14 -1.78 -13.34
C ALA A 85 2.02 -2.22 -12.38
N MET A 86 1.70 -1.39 -11.38
CA MET A 86 0.73 -1.73 -10.34
C MET A 86 -0.31 -0.64 -10.10
N GLY A 87 -1.52 -1.07 -9.78
CA GLY A 87 -2.57 -0.19 -9.27
C GLY A 87 -2.28 0.22 -7.82
N LEU A 88 -2.51 1.50 -7.50
CA LEU A 88 -2.39 2.02 -6.14
C LEU A 88 -3.45 1.37 -5.22
N PRO A 89 -3.08 0.80 -4.06
CA PRO A 89 -4.02 0.03 -3.22
C PRO A 89 -5.17 0.88 -2.66
N ASP A 90 -4.93 2.18 -2.44
CA ASP A 90 -5.92 3.17 -2.02
C ASP A 90 -7.01 3.47 -3.09
N ARG A 91 -6.82 3.03 -4.34
CA ARG A 91 -7.66 3.41 -5.50
C ARG A 91 -8.12 2.23 -6.34
N CYS A 92 -7.27 1.22 -6.48
CA CYS A 92 -7.35 0.21 -7.52
C CYS A 92 -7.13 -1.19 -6.94
N HIS A 93 -8.24 -1.87 -6.69
CA HIS A 93 -8.28 -3.24 -6.20
C HIS A 93 -9.47 -4.00 -6.80
N ARG A 94 -9.42 -5.33 -6.86
CA ARG A 94 -10.49 -6.17 -7.45
C ARG A 94 -10.97 -7.24 -6.48
N ARG A 95 -12.16 -7.81 -6.74
CA ARG A 95 -12.71 -8.95 -5.98
C ARG A 95 -12.12 -10.31 -6.38
N ARG A 96 -11.28 -10.35 -7.41
CA ARG A 96 -10.61 -11.56 -7.92
C ARG A 96 -9.15 -11.23 -8.27
N PRO A 97 -8.22 -12.19 -8.23
CA PRO A 97 -6.83 -12.01 -8.67
C PRO A 97 -6.70 -12.01 -10.20
N ASP A 98 -7.77 -11.70 -10.95
CA ASP A 98 -7.81 -11.82 -12.42
C ASP A 98 -6.86 -10.85 -13.14
N TRP A 99 -6.36 -9.83 -12.43
CA TRP A 99 -5.42 -8.80 -12.90
C TRP A 99 -4.04 -8.82 -12.19
N VAL A 100 -3.68 -9.96 -11.58
CA VAL A 100 -2.28 -10.27 -11.29
C VAL A 100 -1.76 -11.09 -12.47
N LYS A 101 -0.69 -10.60 -13.13
CA LYS A 101 -0.22 -11.11 -14.42
C LYS A 101 1.29 -11.06 -14.52
N VAL A 102 1.87 -12.11 -15.09
CA VAL A 102 3.31 -12.23 -15.33
C VAL A 102 3.57 -12.33 -16.83
N ALA A 103 4.42 -11.46 -17.35
CA ALA A 103 5.01 -11.57 -18.66
C ALA A 103 6.50 -11.87 -18.52
N VAL A 104 7.02 -12.70 -19.42
CA VAL A 104 8.45 -13.01 -19.51
C VAL A 104 8.88 -12.80 -20.95
N ASN A 105 9.90 -11.96 -21.13
CA ASN A 105 10.39 -11.52 -22.44
C ASN A 105 9.28 -11.03 -23.39
N GLY A 106 8.27 -10.33 -22.85
CA GLY A 106 7.13 -9.79 -23.62
C GLY A 106 6.01 -10.79 -23.94
N ARG A 107 6.09 -12.03 -23.45
CA ARG A 107 5.00 -13.02 -23.56
C ARG A 107 4.31 -13.21 -22.22
N LEU A 108 2.99 -13.09 -22.19
CA LEU A 108 2.19 -13.44 -21.01
C LEU A 108 2.33 -14.93 -20.70
N VAL A 109 2.64 -15.25 -19.44
CA VAL A 109 2.78 -16.61 -18.91
C VAL A 109 2.00 -16.74 -17.61
N ARG A 110 1.64 -17.97 -17.27
CA ARG A 110 1.07 -18.33 -15.98
C ARG A 110 2.20 -18.76 -15.06
N SER A 111 2.33 -18.11 -13.91
CA SER A 111 3.33 -18.46 -12.90
C SER A 111 2.70 -18.27 -11.51
N PRO A 112 1.96 -19.27 -11.01
CA PRO A 112 1.26 -19.17 -9.74
C PRO A 112 2.20 -18.78 -8.59
N GLU A 113 3.45 -19.22 -8.61
CA GLU A 113 4.46 -18.95 -7.60
C GLU A 113 4.91 -17.48 -7.55
N LEU A 114 4.92 -16.78 -8.71
CA LEU A 114 5.17 -15.35 -8.79
C LEU A 114 3.91 -14.52 -8.58
N GLU A 115 2.76 -15.00 -9.06
CA GLU A 115 1.44 -14.38 -8.84
C GLU A 115 1.09 -14.35 -7.34
N GLN A 116 1.33 -15.43 -6.59
CA GLN A 116 1.11 -15.46 -5.14
C GLN A 116 2.08 -14.56 -4.38
N VAL A 117 3.35 -14.46 -4.81
CA VAL A 117 4.30 -13.52 -4.19
C VAL A 117 3.90 -12.07 -4.47
N ALA A 118 3.44 -11.76 -5.68
CA ALA A 118 2.88 -10.45 -5.98
C ALA A 118 1.65 -10.12 -5.12
N ILE A 119 0.73 -11.07 -4.91
CA ILE A 119 -0.43 -10.88 -4.02
C ILE A 119 0.03 -10.67 -2.56
N GLY A 120 0.91 -11.54 -2.06
CA GLY A 120 1.42 -11.48 -0.69
C GLY A 120 2.22 -10.21 -0.38
N ALA A 121 2.95 -9.66 -1.36
CA ALA A 121 3.71 -8.42 -1.21
C ALA A 121 2.84 -7.17 -0.98
N PHE A 122 1.54 -7.20 -1.32
CA PHE A 122 0.60 -6.13 -0.93
C PHE A 122 0.11 -6.28 0.52
N GLY A 123 0.24 -7.46 1.14
CA GLY A 123 -0.12 -7.71 2.54
C GLY A 123 -1.43 -7.04 2.99
N ARG A 124 -1.37 -6.36 4.14
CA ARG A 124 -2.49 -5.57 4.69
C ARG A 124 -2.56 -4.12 4.15
N THR A 125 -2.35 -3.92 2.85
CA THR A 125 -2.68 -2.64 2.17
C THR A 125 -4.05 -2.66 1.50
N LEU A 126 -4.67 -3.83 1.36
CA LEU A 126 -5.93 -4.00 0.65
C LEU A 126 -7.08 -4.32 1.61
N PRO A 127 -8.32 -3.90 1.31
CA PRO A 127 -9.49 -4.32 2.07
C PRO A 127 -9.68 -5.83 2.02
N ARG A 128 -10.36 -6.39 3.03
CA ARG A 128 -10.70 -7.81 3.08
C ARG A 128 -11.39 -8.28 1.78
N ASP A 129 -10.99 -9.47 1.32
CA ASP A 129 -11.46 -10.09 0.08
C ASP A 129 -11.22 -9.21 -1.17
N ARG A 130 -10.06 -8.54 -1.23
CA ARG A 130 -9.57 -7.81 -2.40
C ARG A 130 -8.18 -8.27 -2.82
N TYR A 131 -7.90 -8.08 -4.10
CA TYR A 131 -6.65 -8.42 -4.77
C TYR A 131 -6.10 -7.21 -5.53
N PRO A 132 -4.77 -7.10 -5.67
CA PRO A 132 -4.14 -6.01 -6.39
C PRO A 132 -4.37 -6.10 -7.90
N LEU A 133 -4.15 -4.98 -8.60
CA LEU A 133 -3.84 -5.01 -10.03
C LEU A 133 -2.31 -4.91 -10.14
N CYS A 134 -1.67 -5.93 -10.70
CA CYS A 134 -0.21 -6.03 -10.73
C CYS A 134 0.24 -6.76 -12.00
N PHE A 135 1.01 -6.06 -12.82
CA PHE A 135 1.65 -6.58 -14.02
C PHE A 135 3.16 -6.59 -13.82
N LEU A 136 3.74 -7.78 -13.92
CA LEU A 136 5.18 -8.01 -13.88
C LEU A 136 5.65 -8.34 -15.31
N ASP A 137 6.62 -7.61 -15.86
CA ASP A 137 7.35 -8.00 -17.08
C ASP A 137 8.81 -8.26 -16.70
N LEU A 138 9.22 -9.52 -16.79
CA LEU A 138 10.57 -9.96 -16.50
C LEU A 138 11.33 -10.08 -17.83
N LYS A 139 12.44 -9.36 -17.96
CA LYS A 139 13.45 -9.68 -18.98
C LYS A 139 14.45 -10.65 -18.38
N VAL A 140 14.54 -11.83 -18.97
CA VAL A 140 15.32 -12.96 -18.46
C VAL A 140 16.16 -13.55 -19.59
N THR A 141 17.40 -13.93 -19.30
CA THR A 141 18.28 -14.55 -20.29
C THR A 141 17.68 -15.86 -20.83
N ALA A 142 17.94 -16.17 -22.11
CA ALA A 142 17.39 -17.38 -22.74
C ALA A 142 17.91 -18.68 -22.11
N ASP A 143 19.10 -18.63 -21.49
CA ASP A 143 19.72 -19.71 -20.72
C ASP A 143 19.04 -19.97 -19.35
N GLN A 144 18.22 -19.04 -18.85
CA GLN A 144 17.54 -19.13 -17.55
C GLN A 144 16.03 -19.44 -17.65
N ILE A 145 15.49 -19.63 -18.86
CA ILE A 145 14.08 -20.01 -19.10
C ILE A 145 14.02 -21.32 -19.88
N ASP A 146 13.28 -22.31 -19.38
CA ASP A 146 12.79 -23.42 -20.20
C ASP A 146 11.31 -23.20 -20.57
N TRP A 147 11.08 -23.09 -21.88
CA TRP A 147 9.78 -22.85 -22.50
C TRP A 147 8.98 -24.13 -22.81
N ASN A 148 9.58 -25.31 -22.68
CA ASN A 148 8.97 -26.58 -23.10
C ASN A 148 8.11 -27.25 -22.00
N ARG A 149 7.81 -26.53 -20.92
CA ARG A 149 7.02 -27.03 -19.76
C ARG A 149 5.55 -27.33 -20.10
N HIS A 150 4.94 -26.60 -21.04
CA HIS A 150 3.54 -26.83 -21.46
C HIS A 150 3.39 -26.76 -22.99
N PRO A 151 2.55 -27.59 -23.65
CA PRO A 151 2.39 -27.57 -25.12
C PRO A 151 1.96 -26.22 -25.69
N ALA A 152 1.12 -25.47 -24.97
CA ALA A 152 0.71 -24.11 -25.37
C ALA A 152 1.78 -23.04 -25.05
N LYS A 153 2.85 -23.40 -24.31
CA LYS A 153 3.88 -22.49 -23.76
C LYS A 153 3.30 -21.37 -22.89
N GLU A 154 2.26 -21.70 -22.15
CA GLU A 154 1.59 -20.81 -21.18
C GLU A 154 2.30 -20.85 -19.82
N GLU A 155 2.81 -22.02 -19.42
CA GLU A 155 3.65 -22.18 -18.24
C GLU A 155 5.11 -22.36 -18.67
N ILE A 156 6.02 -21.80 -17.89
CA ILE A 156 7.48 -21.85 -18.10
C ILE A 156 8.17 -22.38 -16.84
N TYR A 157 9.43 -22.79 -16.98
CA TYR A 157 10.32 -22.97 -15.84
C TYR A 157 11.35 -21.83 -15.84
N LEU A 158 11.42 -21.12 -14.71
CA LEU A 158 12.41 -20.06 -14.46
C LEU A 158 13.49 -20.61 -13.52
N GLN A 159 14.76 -20.48 -13.90
CA GLN A 159 15.85 -20.68 -12.97
C GLN A 159 15.84 -19.61 -11.87
N ASN A 160 16.32 -19.96 -10.68
CA ASN A 160 16.44 -19.06 -9.53
C ASN A 160 15.13 -18.32 -9.18
N LEU A 161 14.01 -19.06 -9.16
CA LEU A 161 12.68 -18.52 -8.83
C LEU A 161 12.67 -17.68 -7.54
N SER A 162 13.40 -18.11 -6.50
CA SER A 162 13.52 -17.39 -5.22
C SER A 162 14.12 -15.98 -5.38
N TRP A 163 15.09 -15.79 -6.28
CA TRP A 163 15.68 -14.48 -6.56
C TRP A 163 14.64 -13.52 -7.16
N TRP A 164 13.84 -14.01 -8.11
CA TRP A 164 12.73 -13.24 -8.69
C TRP A 164 11.65 -12.92 -7.63
N GLN A 165 11.35 -13.86 -6.75
CA GLN A 165 10.38 -13.65 -5.67
C GLN A 165 10.82 -12.53 -4.71
N GLU A 166 12.08 -12.51 -4.27
CA GLU A 166 12.58 -11.41 -3.42
C GLU A 166 12.61 -10.08 -4.20
N LYS A 167 13.06 -10.08 -5.46
CA LYS A 167 13.06 -8.87 -6.30
C LYS A 167 11.67 -8.27 -6.50
N ILE A 168 10.64 -9.10 -6.65
CA ILE A 168 9.23 -8.65 -6.75
C ILE A 168 8.76 -8.02 -5.43
N LYS A 169 9.10 -8.62 -4.27
CA LYS A 169 8.77 -8.03 -2.95
C LYS A 169 9.45 -6.68 -2.76
N GLU A 170 10.75 -6.59 -3.05
CA GLU A 170 11.54 -5.36 -2.95
C GLU A 170 10.94 -4.24 -3.83
N ALA A 171 10.63 -4.54 -5.10
CA ALA A 171 10.05 -3.58 -6.03
C ALA A 171 8.65 -3.09 -5.61
N ILE A 172 7.78 -4.00 -5.16
CA ILE A 172 6.43 -3.62 -4.66
C ILE A 172 6.54 -2.78 -3.38
N ALA A 173 7.40 -3.17 -2.43
CA ALA A 173 7.62 -2.43 -1.19
C ALA A 173 8.20 -1.02 -1.45
N LEU A 174 9.10 -0.86 -2.43
CA LEU A 174 9.61 0.44 -2.85
C LEU A 174 8.55 1.31 -3.54
N ALA A 175 7.70 0.71 -4.38
CA ALA A 175 6.63 1.41 -5.09
C ALA A 175 5.48 1.88 -4.16
N LEU A 176 5.24 1.20 -3.03
CA LEU A 176 4.18 1.56 -2.09
C LEU A 176 4.48 2.81 -1.23
N ARG A 177 5.75 3.22 -1.12
CA ARG A 177 6.20 4.39 -0.35
C ARG A 177 5.68 5.73 -0.89
N LEU A 178 5.71 6.77 -0.05
CA LEU A 178 5.42 8.15 -0.44
C LEU A 178 6.67 8.85 -1.00
N ASN A 179 6.81 8.82 -2.32
CA ASN A 179 7.91 9.51 -3.01
C ASN A 179 7.39 10.79 -3.68
N ALA A 180 8.19 11.86 -3.69
CA ALA A 180 7.82 13.11 -4.39
C ALA A 180 7.62 12.92 -5.92
N GLU A 181 8.31 11.94 -6.53
CA GLU A 181 8.08 11.54 -7.94
C GLU A 181 6.84 10.63 -8.14
N ALA A 182 6.23 10.11 -7.06
CA ALA A 182 4.98 9.35 -7.14
C ALA A 182 3.74 10.26 -7.09
N ALA A 183 3.93 11.59 -7.12
CA ALA A 183 2.87 12.52 -7.46
C ALA A 183 2.41 12.27 -8.92
N PRO A 184 1.10 12.23 -9.20
CA PRO A 184 0.56 11.63 -10.42
C PRO A 184 1.13 12.19 -11.73
N ALA A 185 1.45 13.48 -11.77
CA ALA A 185 1.99 14.15 -12.97
C ALA A 185 3.25 13.48 -13.55
N ALA A 186 4.14 12.92 -12.72
CA ALA A 186 5.37 12.27 -13.19
C ALA A 186 5.17 10.79 -13.58
N ALA A 187 4.11 10.14 -13.07
CA ALA A 187 3.71 8.79 -13.46
C ALA A 187 2.93 8.78 -14.78
N GLN A 188 2.06 9.78 -15.00
CA GLN A 188 1.28 9.96 -16.23
C GLN A 188 2.16 9.95 -17.49
N ASP A 189 3.25 10.73 -17.51
CA ASP A 189 4.17 10.80 -18.67
C ASP A 189 4.81 9.43 -18.99
N ARG A 190 5.16 8.63 -17.96
CA ARG A 190 5.75 7.29 -18.15
C ARG A 190 4.73 6.29 -18.66
N ILE A 191 3.51 6.30 -18.13
CA ILE A 191 2.41 5.40 -18.54
C ILE A 191 1.96 5.71 -19.98
N VAL A 192 1.79 6.99 -20.31
CA VAL A 192 1.46 7.44 -21.68
C VAL A 192 2.60 7.10 -22.64
N GLY A 193 3.86 7.19 -22.20
CA GLY A 193 5.02 6.73 -22.96
C GLY A 193 4.98 5.22 -23.26
N LEU A 194 4.71 4.38 -22.26
CA LEU A 194 4.61 2.92 -22.40
C LEU A 194 3.45 2.49 -23.32
N LEU A 195 2.27 3.10 -23.17
CA LEU A 195 1.12 2.82 -24.04
C LEU A 195 1.39 3.25 -25.50
N LYS A 196 2.10 4.36 -25.70
CA LYS A 196 2.53 4.81 -27.05
C LYS A 196 3.66 3.96 -27.64
N ALA A 197 4.53 3.36 -26.81
CA ALA A 197 5.60 2.48 -27.26
C ALA A 197 5.10 1.16 -27.88
N SER A 198 3.80 0.86 -27.77
CA SER A 198 3.15 -0.26 -28.44
C SER A 198 2.75 0.01 -29.90
N GLU A 199 2.90 1.23 -30.41
CA GLU A 199 2.87 1.54 -31.86
C GLU A 199 4.30 1.65 -32.41
N GLU A 200 4.70 0.78 -33.33
CA GLU A 200 5.94 0.97 -34.09
C GLU A 200 5.86 2.20 -35.02
N LYS A 201 6.43 3.32 -34.56
CA LYS A 201 6.88 4.42 -35.44
C LYS A 201 8.34 4.72 -35.16
N GLY A 202 9.11 4.83 -36.24
CA GLY A 202 10.57 4.67 -36.21
C GLY A 202 11.34 5.69 -35.38
N SER A 203 12.41 5.18 -34.75
CA SER A 203 13.57 5.86 -34.17
C SER A 203 13.62 7.40 -34.23
N TYR A 204 13.52 8.04 -33.06
CA TYR A 204 14.34 9.20 -32.74
C TYR A 204 14.95 9.03 -31.34
N ARG A 205 16.27 8.85 -31.26
CA ARG A 205 17.00 8.79 -29.98
C ARG A 205 17.17 10.20 -29.42
N PHE A 206 16.55 10.47 -28.26
CA PHE A 206 17.01 11.54 -27.38
C PHE A 206 17.59 10.93 -26.11
N GLY A 207 18.92 10.99 -25.96
CA GLY A 207 19.61 10.51 -24.78
C GLY A 207 19.38 11.47 -23.61
N ARG A 208 18.27 11.30 -22.89
CA ARG A 208 18.05 11.97 -21.61
C ARG A 208 18.73 11.12 -20.54
N SER A 209 19.93 11.53 -20.12
CA SER A 209 20.58 10.95 -18.95
C SER A 209 19.70 11.17 -17.72
N GLN A 210 18.97 10.14 -17.30
CA GLN A 210 18.39 10.09 -15.97
C GLN A 210 19.56 10.00 -14.99
N GLN A 211 20.03 11.15 -14.51
CA GLN A 211 20.79 11.17 -13.27
C GLN A 211 19.83 10.76 -12.17
N GLU A 212 20.18 9.67 -11.49
CA GLU A 212 19.50 9.20 -10.29
C GLU A 212 19.56 10.29 -9.21
N LYS A 213 18.56 11.16 -9.19
CA LYS A 213 18.31 11.98 -8.01
C LYS A 213 17.69 11.06 -6.98
N ALA A 214 18.43 10.81 -5.89
CA ALA A 214 17.87 10.21 -4.70
C ALA A 214 16.56 10.93 -4.36
N SER A 215 15.45 10.19 -4.30
CA SER A 215 14.13 10.75 -4.09
C SER A 215 14.07 11.35 -2.68
N ASN A 216 14.14 12.68 -2.57
CA ASN A 216 13.87 13.34 -1.30
C ASN A 216 12.48 12.91 -0.81
N PRO A 217 12.33 12.54 0.47
CA PRO A 217 11.02 12.27 1.03
C PRO A 217 10.14 13.51 0.87
N LEU A 218 8.86 13.30 0.56
CA LEU A 218 7.89 14.40 0.51
C LEU A 218 7.88 15.08 1.88
N GLN A 219 7.96 16.40 1.94
CA GLN A 219 7.85 17.12 3.22
C GLN A 219 6.39 17.55 3.41
N LEU A 220 5.75 17.06 4.48
CA LEU A 220 4.42 17.48 4.90
C LEU A 220 4.52 18.50 6.03
N ARG A 221 3.74 19.57 5.96
CA ARG A 221 3.61 20.58 7.02
C ARG A 221 2.19 20.58 7.56
N ALA A 222 1.99 20.28 8.84
CA ALA A 222 0.69 20.40 9.49
C ALA A 222 0.21 21.87 9.49
N ILE A 223 -1.00 22.12 8.98
CA ILE A 223 -1.60 23.46 8.87
C ILE A 223 -2.73 23.65 9.88
N ALA A 224 -3.65 22.70 9.95
CA ALA A 224 -4.84 22.78 10.81
C ALA A 224 -5.47 21.40 11.03
N GLN A 225 -6.21 21.25 12.13
CA GLN A 225 -7.12 20.14 12.35
C GLN A 225 -8.52 20.54 11.85
N LEU A 226 -9.20 19.66 11.12
CA LEU A 226 -10.57 19.84 10.66
C LEU A 226 -11.50 18.82 11.34
N HIS A 227 -12.58 19.31 11.96
CA HIS A 227 -13.62 18.51 12.64
C HIS A 227 -13.08 17.47 13.65
N ASN A 228 -11.94 17.76 14.30
CA ASN A 228 -11.21 16.85 15.18
C ASN A 228 -11.02 15.42 14.60
N THR A 229 -10.88 15.33 13.28
CA THR A 229 -10.89 14.05 12.53
C THR A 229 -9.82 14.04 11.44
N TYR A 230 -9.55 15.18 10.80
CA TYR A 230 -8.60 15.28 9.71
C TYR A 230 -7.48 16.27 10.03
N ILE A 231 -6.28 15.95 9.58
CA ILE A 231 -5.13 16.84 9.54
C ILE A 231 -5.02 17.39 8.12
N LEU A 232 -5.05 18.72 7.98
CA LEU A 232 -4.72 19.39 6.73
C LEU A 232 -3.20 19.56 6.67
N ALA A 233 -2.56 18.90 5.70
CA ALA A 233 -1.12 18.93 5.49
C ALA A 233 -0.78 19.60 4.15
N GLU A 234 0.17 20.53 4.15
CA GLU A 234 0.70 21.18 2.93
C GLU A 234 1.96 20.45 2.45
N HIS A 235 2.15 20.37 1.13
CA HIS A 235 3.36 19.88 0.48
C HIS A 235 3.69 20.70 -0.77
N PRO A 236 4.89 20.59 -1.36
CA PRO A 236 5.31 21.45 -2.47
C PRO A 236 4.49 21.40 -3.77
N SER A 237 3.51 20.49 -3.90
CA SER A 237 2.62 20.37 -5.08
C SER A 237 1.12 20.47 -4.76
N GLY A 238 0.73 20.76 -3.51
CA GLY A 238 -0.68 20.83 -3.13
C GLY A 238 -0.92 20.70 -1.63
N VAL A 239 -2.11 20.20 -1.28
CA VAL A 239 -2.48 19.88 0.10
C VAL A 239 -3.08 18.48 0.19
N TRP A 240 -2.84 17.78 1.30
CA TRP A 240 -3.46 16.51 1.61
C TRP A 240 -4.40 16.66 2.80
N LEU A 241 -5.55 16.00 2.72
CA LEU A 241 -6.43 15.78 3.86
C LEU A 241 -6.16 14.38 4.41
N VAL A 242 -5.48 14.29 5.55
CA VAL A 242 -5.09 13.03 6.20
C VAL A 242 -6.09 12.71 7.30
N GLU A 243 -6.61 11.49 7.38
CA GLU A 243 -7.50 11.09 8.48
C GLU A 243 -6.67 10.61 9.68
N GLN A 244 -6.89 11.21 10.85
CA GLN A 244 -5.96 11.16 11.98
C GLN A 244 -5.92 9.79 12.68
N HIS A 245 -7.07 9.12 12.77
CA HIS A 245 -7.22 7.84 13.45
C HIS A 245 -6.51 6.74 12.65
N ILE A 246 -6.78 6.66 11.35
CA ILE A 246 -6.23 5.60 10.48
C ILE A 246 -4.76 5.83 10.11
N ALA A 247 -4.28 7.09 10.13
CA ALA A 247 -2.85 7.39 10.07
C ALA A 247 -2.12 6.87 11.33
N HIS A 248 -2.67 7.14 12.52
CA HIS A 248 -2.08 6.65 13.77
C HIS A 248 -2.20 5.12 13.92
N GLU A 249 -3.31 4.52 13.48
CA GLU A 249 -3.50 3.06 13.38
C GLU A 249 -2.36 2.40 12.56
N ARG A 250 -2.01 2.98 11.40
CA ARG A 250 -0.90 2.48 10.56
C ARG A 250 0.46 2.61 11.26
N ILE A 251 0.72 3.70 11.98
CA ILE A 251 1.96 3.87 12.77
C ILE A 251 2.05 2.78 13.84
N LEU A 252 1.02 2.65 14.69
CA LEU A 252 1.02 1.69 15.80
C LEU A 252 1.08 0.25 15.31
N TYR A 253 0.40 -0.07 14.20
CA TYR A 253 0.46 -1.40 13.61
C TYR A 253 1.87 -1.79 13.17
N GLU A 254 2.58 -0.92 12.44
CA GLU A 254 3.96 -1.25 12.02
C GLU A 254 4.95 -1.26 13.19
N GLN A 255 4.70 -0.49 14.26
CA GLN A 255 5.44 -0.61 15.52
C GLN A 255 5.20 -1.97 16.20
N LEU A 256 3.96 -2.46 16.26
CA LEU A 256 3.62 -3.78 16.80
C LEU A 256 4.15 -4.94 15.93
N GLN A 257 4.19 -4.77 14.61
CA GLN A 257 4.85 -5.73 13.70
C GLN A 257 6.35 -5.81 13.95
N ALA A 258 7.02 -4.68 14.22
CA ALA A 258 8.44 -4.64 14.54
C ALA A 258 8.74 -5.17 15.95
N SER A 259 7.80 -5.03 16.89
CA SER A 259 7.99 -5.38 18.31
C SER A 259 6.65 -5.69 18.99
N TRP A 260 6.24 -6.95 18.99
CA TRP A 260 5.15 -7.45 19.84
C TRP A 260 5.67 -7.73 21.25
N GLN A 261 5.50 -6.79 22.17
CA GLN A 261 5.91 -6.94 23.56
C GLN A 261 4.69 -7.08 24.47
N LEU A 262 4.69 -8.17 25.25
CA LEU A 262 3.78 -8.38 26.36
C LEU A 262 4.46 -7.99 27.66
N VAL A 263 3.74 -7.25 28.51
CA VAL A 263 4.21 -6.85 29.84
C VAL A 263 3.21 -7.29 30.92
N PRO A 264 3.64 -7.48 32.18
CA PRO A 264 2.74 -7.87 33.26
C PRO A 264 1.69 -6.80 33.58
N LEU A 265 0.49 -7.24 33.93
CA LEU A 265 -0.58 -6.40 34.50
C LEU A 265 -0.43 -6.31 36.02
N GLU A 266 -0.65 -5.13 36.60
CA GLU A 266 -0.67 -4.94 38.06
C GLU A 266 -1.80 -5.75 38.73
N ALA A 267 -2.96 -5.82 38.07
CA ALA A 267 -4.11 -6.61 38.48
C ALA A 267 -4.52 -7.56 37.33
N PRO A 268 -4.70 -8.86 37.57
CA PRO A 268 -5.10 -9.79 36.50
C PRO A 268 -6.46 -9.44 35.90
N ALA A 269 -6.54 -9.38 34.58
CA ALA A 269 -7.80 -9.23 33.86
C ALA A 269 -8.58 -10.56 33.90
N ILE A 270 -9.83 -10.52 34.36
CA ILE A 270 -10.66 -11.73 34.47
C ILE A 270 -11.57 -11.86 33.24
N LEU A 271 -11.33 -12.89 32.44
CA LEU A 271 -12.15 -13.26 31.29
C LEU A 271 -13.10 -14.41 31.65
N ALA A 272 -14.32 -14.40 31.10
CA ALA A 272 -15.36 -15.37 31.40
C ALA A 272 -15.87 -16.09 30.14
N ASN A 273 -16.31 -17.34 30.31
CA ASN A 273 -16.94 -18.17 29.26
C ASN A 273 -16.12 -18.32 27.95
N LEU A 274 -14.79 -18.29 28.02
CA LEU A 274 -13.92 -18.55 26.87
C LEU A 274 -14.10 -19.98 26.35
N SER A 275 -14.19 -20.11 25.03
CA SER A 275 -14.14 -21.40 24.34
C SER A 275 -12.71 -21.94 24.28
N LYS A 276 -12.55 -23.25 24.02
CA LYS A 276 -11.22 -23.87 23.84
C LYS A 276 -10.38 -23.18 22.75
N ALA A 277 -11.02 -22.76 21.64
CA ALA A 277 -10.34 -22.05 20.56
C ALA A 277 -9.83 -20.66 20.97
N GLN A 278 -10.56 -19.95 21.84
CA GLN A 278 -10.13 -18.67 22.40
C GLN A 278 -8.95 -18.83 23.37
N LEU A 279 -8.95 -19.89 24.19
CA LEU A 279 -7.82 -20.21 25.07
C LEU A 279 -6.56 -20.57 24.27
N GLU A 280 -6.67 -21.45 23.28
CA GLU A 280 -5.58 -21.75 22.34
C GLU A 280 -5.08 -20.49 21.61
N GLN A 281 -5.95 -19.52 21.34
CA GLN A 281 -5.55 -18.26 20.72
C GLN A 281 -4.77 -17.36 21.69
N LEU A 282 -5.23 -17.20 22.94
CA LEU A 282 -4.48 -16.46 23.96
C LEU A 282 -3.09 -17.08 24.20
N GLU A 283 -3.00 -18.42 24.20
CA GLU A 283 -1.73 -19.16 24.28
C GLU A 283 -0.82 -18.91 23.05
N ARG A 284 -1.37 -18.92 21.82
CA ARG A 284 -0.62 -18.56 20.59
C ARG A 284 -0.13 -17.11 20.58
N LEU A 285 -0.81 -16.21 21.29
CA LEU A 285 -0.40 -14.82 21.47
C LEU A 285 0.60 -14.63 22.61
N GLU A 286 0.96 -15.72 23.33
CA GLU A 286 1.88 -15.77 24.48
C GLU A 286 1.36 -15.05 25.75
N LEU A 287 0.05 -14.86 25.88
CA LEU A 287 -0.57 -14.21 27.03
C LEU A 287 -0.64 -15.16 28.24
N ASP A 288 -0.06 -14.75 29.38
CA ASP A 288 -0.11 -15.51 30.65
C ASP A 288 -1.56 -15.62 31.10
N THR A 289 -2.16 -16.78 30.89
CA THR A 289 -3.56 -17.07 31.14
C THR A 289 -3.67 -18.32 32.00
N SER A 290 -4.32 -18.23 33.16
CA SER A 290 -4.61 -19.40 34.01
C SER A 290 -6.10 -19.49 34.33
N GLU A 291 -6.59 -20.70 34.60
CA GLU A 291 -7.92 -20.90 35.18
C GLU A 291 -8.03 -20.19 36.56
N PHE A 292 -9.21 -19.65 36.85
CA PHE A 292 -9.53 -18.91 38.08
C PHE A 292 -10.97 -19.22 38.56
N GLY A 293 -11.30 -20.50 38.68
CA GLY A 293 -12.64 -20.98 39.04
C GLY A 293 -13.49 -21.32 37.81
N ASP A 294 -14.75 -21.69 38.04
CA ASP A 294 -15.63 -22.25 37.00
C ASP A 294 -15.87 -21.25 35.86
N ARG A 295 -15.34 -21.57 34.67
CA ARG A 295 -15.41 -20.75 33.44
C ARG A 295 -14.86 -19.33 33.57
N LEU A 296 -13.86 -19.15 34.44
CA LEU A 296 -13.14 -17.90 34.63
C LEU A 296 -11.65 -18.12 34.39
N TRP A 297 -11.00 -17.16 33.74
CA TRP A 297 -9.57 -17.17 33.46
C TRP A 297 -8.95 -15.83 33.84
N ALA A 298 -7.86 -15.89 34.59
CA ALA A 298 -7.05 -14.74 34.95
C ALA A 298 -5.92 -14.58 33.92
N VAL A 299 -5.94 -13.47 33.19
CA VAL A 299 -4.88 -13.04 32.28
C VAL A 299 -3.95 -12.07 33.03
N ARG A 300 -2.63 -12.30 33.01
CA ARG A 300 -1.62 -11.54 33.77
C ARG A 300 -0.65 -10.74 32.92
N SER A 301 -0.67 -10.91 31.61
CA SER A 301 0.10 -10.07 30.68
C SER A 301 -0.81 -9.48 29.61
N ALA A 302 -0.40 -8.34 29.06
CA ALA A 302 -1.08 -7.69 27.93
C ALA A 302 -0.05 -7.03 27.01
N PRO A 303 -0.39 -6.77 25.74
CA PRO A 303 0.42 -5.91 24.88
C PRO A 303 0.60 -4.54 25.54
N GLU A 304 1.82 -4.00 25.53
CA GLU A 304 2.19 -2.75 26.22
C GLU A 304 1.19 -1.60 25.97
N LEU A 305 0.76 -1.42 24.72
CA LEU A 305 -0.19 -0.38 24.30
C LEU A 305 -1.62 -0.54 24.87
N LEU A 306 -1.92 -1.61 25.59
CA LEU A 306 -3.23 -1.89 26.18
C LEU A 306 -3.27 -1.82 27.72
N VAL A 307 -2.12 -1.80 28.39
CA VAL A 307 -2.04 -1.90 29.87
C VAL A 307 -2.74 -0.75 30.57
N GLU A 308 -2.40 0.49 30.20
CA GLU A 308 -2.92 1.72 30.79
C GLU A 308 -4.36 2.07 30.35
N ARG A 309 -5.07 1.14 29.70
CA ARG A 309 -6.41 1.39 29.16
C ARG A 309 -7.50 0.89 30.12
N GLU A 310 -8.49 1.75 30.36
CA GLU A 310 -9.72 1.39 31.08
C GLU A 310 -10.45 0.18 30.45
N ASP A 311 -10.36 0.03 29.12
CA ASP A 311 -10.98 -1.07 28.35
C ASP A 311 -10.05 -2.28 28.08
N CYS A 312 -8.96 -2.43 28.85
CA CYS A 312 -7.96 -3.50 28.68
C CYS A 312 -8.56 -4.93 28.73
N THR A 313 -9.44 -5.22 29.70
CA THR A 313 -10.11 -6.53 29.80
C THR A 313 -10.92 -6.86 28.55
N ASP A 314 -11.66 -5.88 28.01
CA ASP A 314 -12.40 -6.06 26.75
C ASP A 314 -11.46 -6.23 25.56
N ALA A 315 -10.28 -5.62 25.60
CA ALA A 315 -9.26 -5.77 24.55
C ALA A 315 -8.71 -7.21 24.56
N LEU A 316 -8.37 -7.75 25.72
CA LEU A 316 -7.91 -9.13 25.86
C LEU A 316 -9.00 -10.13 25.45
N TYR A 317 -10.27 -9.84 25.73
CA TYR A 317 -11.39 -10.64 25.20
C TYR A 317 -11.45 -10.59 23.66
N GLU A 318 -11.28 -9.42 23.05
CA GLU A 318 -11.23 -9.26 21.59
C GLU A 318 -10.01 -9.97 20.96
N LEU A 319 -8.83 -9.92 21.60
CA LEU A 319 -7.65 -10.68 21.17
C LEU A 319 -7.87 -12.20 21.22
N SER A 320 -8.68 -12.70 22.16
CA SER A 320 -9.08 -14.12 22.18
C SER A 320 -9.88 -14.55 20.94
N LEU A 321 -10.53 -13.59 20.26
CA LEU A 321 -11.31 -13.80 19.03
C LEU A 321 -10.49 -13.57 17.75
N ALA A 322 -9.24 -13.10 17.86
CA ALA A 322 -8.35 -12.93 16.71
C ALA A 322 -8.03 -14.28 16.05
N GLY A 323 -7.79 -14.30 14.74
CA GLY A 323 -7.43 -15.53 14.03
C GLY A 323 -5.96 -15.94 14.18
N ASP A 324 -5.09 -14.95 14.34
CA ASP A 324 -3.62 -15.06 14.36
C ASP A 324 -3.01 -13.82 15.03
N LEU A 325 -1.67 -13.80 15.14
CA LEU A 325 -0.92 -12.66 15.68
C LEU A 325 -1.10 -11.38 14.86
N GLU A 326 -1.21 -11.47 13.53
CA GLU A 326 -1.36 -10.29 12.68
C GLU A 326 -2.71 -9.60 12.94
N ALA A 327 -3.79 -10.38 13.05
CA ALA A 327 -5.11 -9.89 13.43
C ALA A 327 -5.13 -9.28 14.85
N ALA A 328 -4.38 -9.86 15.80
CA ALA A 328 -4.21 -9.31 17.13
C ALA A 328 -3.48 -7.95 17.11
N GLN A 329 -2.40 -7.83 16.33
CA GLN A 329 -1.69 -6.56 16.12
C GLN A 329 -2.59 -5.49 15.49
N VAL A 330 -3.44 -5.85 14.52
CA VAL A 330 -4.43 -4.93 13.94
C VAL A 330 -5.44 -4.45 14.99
N ALA A 331 -6.01 -5.37 15.79
CA ALA A 331 -6.98 -5.03 16.83
C ALA A 331 -6.37 -4.12 17.92
N THR A 332 -5.15 -4.43 18.36
CA THR A 332 -4.38 -3.62 19.31
C THR A 332 -4.11 -2.22 18.75
N ALA A 333 -3.62 -2.11 17.51
CA ALA A 333 -3.39 -0.81 16.86
C ALA A 333 -4.67 0.03 16.74
N CYS A 334 -5.78 -0.59 16.34
CA CYS A 334 -7.08 0.07 16.18
C CYS A 334 -7.63 0.60 17.51
N ARG A 335 -7.48 -0.15 18.61
CA ARG A 335 -7.87 0.31 19.96
C ARG A 335 -7.00 1.44 20.47
N SER A 336 -5.68 1.33 20.31
CA SER A 336 -4.71 2.27 20.87
C SER A 336 -4.47 3.52 20.02
N ALA A 337 -4.95 3.53 18.77
CA ALA A 337 -4.96 4.74 17.94
C ALA A 337 -5.79 5.86 18.56
N ILE A 338 -5.49 7.11 18.17
CA ILE A 338 -6.29 8.27 18.59
C ILE A 338 -7.70 8.14 18.03
N ARG A 339 -8.71 8.53 18.81
CA ARG A 339 -10.11 8.48 18.37
C ARG A 339 -10.45 9.73 17.55
N ASN A 340 -11.40 9.60 16.64
CA ASN A 340 -12.02 10.77 16.00
C ASN A 340 -12.83 11.55 17.04
N GLY A 341 -12.77 12.87 16.98
CA GLY A 341 -13.23 13.77 18.04
C GLY A 341 -12.11 14.27 18.96
N THR A 342 -10.98 13.57 19.06
CA THR A 342 -9.81 14.01 19.84
C THR A 342 -9.19 15.27 19.22
N PRO A 343 -9.13 16.41 19.94
CA PRO A 343 -8.42 17.60 19.46
C PRO A 343 -6.91 17.37 19.50
N LEU A 344 -6.18 17.92 18.54
CA LEU A 344 -4.72 17.82 18.41
C LEU A 344 -4.09 19.21 18.28
N THR A 345 -2.95 19.40 18.92
CA THR A 345 -2.08 20.56 18.73
C THR A 345 -1.26 20.42 17.43
N LEU A 346 -0.70 21.54 16.94
CA LEU A 346 0.16 21.52 15.76
C LEU A 346 1.38 20.58 15.88
N PRO A 347 2.10 20.52 17.02
CA PRO A 347 3.17 19.54 17.22
C PRO A 347 2.69 18.08 17.17
N GLU A 348 1.55 17.75 17.78
CA GLU A 348 1.00 16.37 17.75
C GLU A 348 0.56 15.97 16.34
N MET A 349 -0.04 16.89 15.59
CA MET A 349 -0.36 16.65 14.17
C MET A 349 0.92 16.44 13.34
N GLN A 350 1.98 17.20 13.59
CA GLN A 350 3.25 17.04 12.88
C GLN A 350 3.94 15.71 13.24
N ASP A 351 3.95 15.27 14.51
CA ASP A 351 4.48 13.96 14.91
C ASP A 351 3.77 12.81 14.18
N ILE A 352 2.43 12.88 14.09
CA ILE A 352 1.63 11.90 13.34
C ILE A 352 2.03 11.90 11.86
N LEU A 353 2.16 13.07 11.21
CA LEU A 353 2.59 13.13 9.81
C LEU A 353 4.01 12.55 9.64
N ASP A 354 4.98 13.02 10.43
CA ASP A 354 6.39 12.63 10.32
C ASP A 354 6.59 11.12 10.54
N ARG A 355 5.89 10.52 11.52
CA ARG A 355 5.93 9.07 11.79
C ARG A 355 5.16 8.28 10.74
N TRP A 356 4.00 8.76 10.30
CA TRP A 356 3.20 8.10 9.25
C TRP A 356 3.98 8.01 7.93
N GLN A 357 4.67 9.07 7.55
CA GLN A 357 5.50 9.09 6.34
C GLN A 357 6.68 8.11 6.36
N GLN A 358 7.13 7.69 7.55
CA GLN A 358 8.18 6.68 7.72
C GLN A 358 7.66 5.24 7.66
N THR A 359 6.34 5.03 7.69
CA THR A 359 5.75 3.69 7.54
C THR A 359 6.00 3.11 6.14
N SER A 360 6.08 1.80 6.07
CA SER A 360 6.29 1.03 4.84
C SER A 360 5.07 1.08 3.93
N ASN A 361 3.86 1.15 4.53
CA ASN A 361 2.58 1.11 3.83
C ASN A 361 1.71 2.35 4.09
N PRO A 362 2.21 3.57 3.77
CA PRO A 362 1.59 4.83 4.17
C PRO A 362 0.28 5.16 3.43
N ARG A 363 -0.06 4.45 2.35
CA ARG A 363 -1.26 4.75 1.55
C ARG A 363 -2.56 4.32 2.20
N THR A 364 -2.52 3.26 3.00
CA THR A 364 -3.70 2.55 3.49
C THR A 364 -3.48 2.03 4.91
N CYS A 365 -4.50 2.05 5.76
CA CYS A 365 -4.42 1.44 7.09
C CYS A 365 -4.41 -0.10 6.99
N PRO A 366 -4.14 -0.84 8.08
CA PRO A 366 -4.14 -2.32 8.09
C PRO A 366 -5.46 -3.00 7.69
N HIS A 367 -6.55 -2.23 7.55
CA HIS A 367 -7.84 -2.64 7.00
C HIS A 367 -8.03 -2.27 5.52
N GLY A 368 -7.03 -1.68 4.86
CA GLY A 368 -7.07 -1.23 3.48
C GLY A 368 -7.84 0.07 3.22
N ARG A 369 -8.15 0.86 4.27
CA ARG A 369 -8.79 2.18 4.08
C ARG A 369 -7.75 3.21 3.65
N PRO A 370 -8.00 4.05 2.62
CA PRO A 370 -7.09 5.13 2.24
C PRO A 370 -6.83 6.09 3.41
N ILE A 371 -5.56 6.39 3.69
CA ILE A 371 -5.18 7.25 4.84
C ILE A 371 -5.34 8.74 4.50
N TYR A 372 -5.18 9.11 3.24
CA TYR A 372 -5.18 10.51 2.80
C TYR A 372 -5.92 10.72 1.48
N LEU A 373 -6.48 11.91 1.32
CA LEU A 373 -7.00 12.44 0.06
C LEU A 373 -6.05 13.54 -0.45
N PRO A 374 -5.32 13.31 -1.55
CA PRO A 374 -4.51 14.36 -2.17
C PRO A 374 -5.38 15.35 -2.96
N LEU A 375 -5.06 16.64 -2.81
CA LEU A 375 -5.60 17.74 -3.59
C LEU A 375 -4.40 18.48 -4.22
N GLU A 376 -3.91 17.93 -5.33
CA GLU A 376 -2.79 18.52 -6.08
C GLU A 376 -3.20 19.89 -6.66
N GLU A 377 -2.23 20.77 -6.85
CA GLU A 377 -2.44 22.14 -7.36
C GLU A 377 -3.15 22.16 -8.72
N THR A 378 -2.89 21.16 -9.58
CA THR A 378 -3.56 20.99 -10.88
C THR A 378 -5.06 20.70 -10.73
N ASP A 379 -5.45 19.89 -9.75
CA ASP A 379 -6.85 19.57 -9.48
C ASP A 379 -7.59 20.74 -8.83
N LEU A 380 -6.94 21.43 -7.90
CA LEU A 380 -7.45 22.68 -7.33
C LEU A 380 -7.62 23.75 -8.41
N ALA A 381 -6.62 23.95 -9.28
CA ALA A 381 -6.71 24.88 -10.40
C ALA A 381 -7.85 24.51 -11.36
N ARG A 382 -8.01 23.23 -11.70
CA ARG A 382 -9.10 22.71 -12.53
C ARG A 382 -10.47 22.96 -11.89
N PHE A 383 -10.63 22.66 -10.60
CA PHE A 383 -11.86 22.89 -9.84
C PHE A 383 -12.25 24.36 -9.81
N PHE A 384 -11.30 25.25 -9.52
CA PHE A 384 -11.51 26.72 -9.51
C PHE A 384 -11.45 27.36 -10.91
N ARG A 385 -11.39 26.57 -11.99
CA ARG A 385 -11.30 27.03 -13.39
C ARG A 385 -10.15 28.03 -13.64
N ARG A 386 -9.05 27.90 -12.91
CA ARG A 386 -7.83 28.68 -13.10
C ARG A 386 -7.03 28.08 -14.25
N HIS A 387 -6.99 28.77 -15.39
CA HIS A 387 -6.32 28.28 -16.62
C HIS A 387 -4.86 28.75 -16.77
N TRP A 388 -4.32 29.44 -15.77
CA TRP A 388 -2.94 29.92 -15.80
C TRP A 388 -1.98 28.83 -15.34
N VAL A 389 -1.19 28.32 -16.30
CA VAL A 389 -0.02 27.49 -16.01
C VAL A 389 0.91 28.27 -15.08
N ILE A 390 1.16 27.72 -13.89
CA ILE A 390 2.05 28.30 -12.88
C ILE A 390 3.49 28.07 -13.34
N GLY A 391 3.91 28.95 -14.24
CA GLY A 391 5.22 28.98 -14.89
C GLY A 391 5.54 30.33 -15.55
N LYS A 392 4.63 31.32 -15.43
CA LYS A 392 4.89 32.72 -15.76
C LYS A 392 4.58 33.59 -14.55
N SER A 393 5.64 33.91 -13.82
CA SER A 393 5.65 34.96 -12.81
C SER A 393 5.05 36.24 -13.38
N HIS A 394 4.00 36.74 -12.74
CA HIS A 394 3.73 38.17 -12.74
C HIS A 394 4.44 38.72 -11.51
N GLY A 395 5.51 39.46 -11.74
CA GLY A 395 6.21 40.17 -10.67
C GLY A 395 5.32 41.27 -10.09
N ILE A 396 5.45 41.45 -8.78
CA ILE A 396 5.18 42.69 -8.05
C ILE A 396 6.48 43.03 -7.35
#